data_AF-A0A060CBU4-F1
#
_entry.id   AF-A0A060CBU4-F1
#
_cell.length_a   1.000
_cell.length_b   1.000
_cell.length_c   1.000
_cell.angle_alpha   90.00
_cell.angle_beta   90.00
_cell.angle_gamma   90.00
#
_symmetry.space_group_name_H-M   'P 1'
#
loop_
_entity.id
_entity.type
_entity.pdbx_description
1 polymer ?
#
loop_
_entity_poly.entity_id
_entity_poly.type
_entity_poly.pdbx_seq_one_letter_code
_entity_poly.pdbx_strand_id
1 'polypeptide(L)'
;NDIGYIEVGWNALTGDADGTGKTASKEVENLRRQLVIRPYLNTHLVILMHDAAGHEATVQALPDIIKLLKDQGYTFRVVTTAIPPSW
;
A
#
# COMPACT_ATOMS: atom_id res chain seq x y z
N ASN A 1 13.51 21.61 6.58
CA ASN A 1 12.94 21.32 5.24
C ASN A 1 12.90 22.64 4.50
N ASP A 2 14.07 23.09 4.04
CA ASP A 2 14.26 24.51 3.69
C ASP A 2 14.18 24.75 2.17
N ILE A 3 13.87 23.68 1.43
CA ILE A 3 13.76 23.66 -0.03
C ILE A 3 12.36 23.26 -0.53
N GLY A 4 11.37 23.16 0.36
CA GLY A 4 9.95 23.00 -0.01
C GLY A 4 9.44 21.58 -0.30
N TYR A 5 10.29 20.55 -0.13
CA TYR A 5 9.84 19.15 -0.22
C TYR A 5 9.23 18.65 1.09
N ILE A 6 8.28 17.73 0.97
CA ILE A 6 7.79 16.91 2.09
C ILE A 6 8.23 15.46 1.88
N GLU A 7 8.64 14.81 2.96
CA GLU A 7 8.94 13.37 2.94
C GLU A 7 7.64 12.60 3.13
N VAL A 8 7.42 11.58 2.29
CA VAL A 8 6.28 10.68 2.38
C VAL A 8 6.82 9.27 2.50
N GLY A 9 6.59 8.64 3.65
CA GLY A 9 6.89 7.23 3.86
C GLY A 9 5.70 6.33 3.52
N TRP A 10 5.81 5.06 3.91
CA TRP A 10 4.76 4.05 3.81
C TRP A 10 4.67 3.28 5.13
N ASN A 11 3.49 2.73 5.44
CA ASN A 11 3.24 1.97 6.66
C ASN A 11 2.66 0.57 6.43
N ALA A 12 2.46 0.19 5.17
CA ALA A 12 2.08 -1.14 4.74
C ALA A 12 2.85 -1.56 3.47
N LEU A 13 3.10 -2.87 3.34
CA LEU A 13 3.86 -3.46 2.23
C LEU A 13 3.06 -4.56 1.54
N THR A 14 3.03 -4.62 0.22
CA THR A 14 2.50 -5.82 -0.48
C THR A 14 3.54 -6.96 -0.54
N GLY A 15 4.83 -6.63 -0.39
CA GLY A 15 5.93 -7.56 -0.62
C GLY A 15 6.25 -7.75 -2.10
N ASP A 16 5.80 -6.84 -2.96
CA ASP A 16 6.06 -6.83 -4.41
C ASP A 16 7.53 -6.61 -4.77
N ALA A 17 8.34 -6.06 -3.85
CA ALA A 17 9.79 -5.94 -3.98
C ALA A 17 10.55 -7.14 -3.41
N ASP A 18 9.87 -8.08 -2.74
CA ASP A 18 10.50 -9.27 -2.16
C ASP A 18 10.99 -10.20 -3.28
N GLY A 19 12.15 -10.85 -3.09
CA GLY A 19 12.87 -11.63 -4.10
C GLY A 19 12.03 -12.52 -5.04
N THR A 20 11.99 -13.84 -4.82
CA THR A 20 11.29 -14.78 -5.71
C THR A 20 9.89 -15.12 -5.19
N GLY A 21 8.98 -15.46 -6.12
CA GLY A 21 7.61 -15.90 -5.78
C GLY A 21 6.61 -14.77 -5.54
N LYS A 22 6.71 -13.70 -6.32
CA LYS A 22 5.72 -12.60 -6.39
C LYS A 22 4.49 -13.08 -7.14
N THR A 23 3.35 -13.09 -6.49
CA THR A 23 2.06 -13.40 -7.12
C THR A 23 1.01 -12.42 -6.60
N ALA A 24 0.03 -12.09 -7.44
CA ALA A 24 -1.04 -11.18 -7.07
C ALA A 24 -1.74 -11.61 -5.78
N SER A 25 -2.03 -12.91 -5.64
CA SER A 25 -2.67 -13.45 -4.44
C SER A 25 -1.83 -13.28 -3.17
N LYS A 26 -0.50 -13.41 -3.27
CA LYS A 26 0.40 -13.23 -2.14
C LYS A 26 0.47 -11.76 -1.69
N GLU A 27 0.44 -10.83 -2.64
CA GLU A 27 0.38 -9.39 -2.35
C GLU A 27 -0.91 -9.00 -1.62
N VAL A 28 -2.06 -9.48 -2.10
CA VAL A 28 -3.36 -9.28 -1.44
C VAL A 28 -3.37 -9.86 -0.03
N GLU A 29 -2.87 -11.08 0.15
CA GLU A 29 -2.84 -11.75 1.45
C GLU A 29 -1.87 -11.06 2.43
N ASN A 30 -0.71 -10.61 1.96
CA ASN A 30 0.24 -9.85 2.76
C ASN A 30 -0.39 -8.56 3.31
N LEU A 31 -1.12 -7.82 2.46
CA LEU A 31 -1.83 -6.62 2.87
C LEU A 31 -2.95 -6.96 3.86
N ARG A 32 -3.81 -7.93 3.54
CA ARG A 32 -4.90 -8.38 4.40
C ARG A 32 -4.40 -8.75 5.79
N ARG A 33 -3.33 -9.53 5.88
CA ARG A 33 -2.71 -9.91 7.15
C ARG A 33 -2.27 -8.70 7.95
N GLN A 34 -1.60 -7.73 7.32
CA GLN A 34 -1.16 -6.50 7.98
C GLN A 34 -2.33 -5.70 8.56
N LEU A 35 -3.43 -5.54 7.81
CA LEU A 35 -4.62 -4.83 8.29
C LEU A 35 -5.23 -5.49 9.54
N VAL A 36 -5.14 -6.82 9.65
CA VAL A 36 -5.59 -7.57 10.84
C VAL A 36 -4.65 -7.37 12.03
N ILE A 37 -3.33 -7.49 11.82
CA ILE A 37 -2.35 -7.46 12.92
C ILE A 37 -1.94 -6.05 13.36
N ARG A 38 -2.25 -5.01 12.57
CA ARG A 38 -1.88 -3.61 12.82
C ARG A 38 -3.12 -2.70 12.79
N PRO A 39 -3.93 -2.67 13.86
CA PRO A 39 -5.17 -1.88 13.89
C PRO A 39 -5.01 -0.39 13.62
N TYR A 40 -3.82 0.18 13.87
CA TYR A 40 -3.51 1.58 13.58
C TYR A 40 -3.59 1.90 12.07
N LEU A 41 -3.47 0.90 11.19
CA LEU A 41 -3.61 1.09 9.74
C LEU A 41 -5.04 1.48 9.33
N ASN A 42 -6.04 1.25 10.20
CA ASN A 42 -7.44 1.57 9.93
C ASN A 42 -7.75 3.07 9.96
N THR A 43 -6.86 3.91 10.47
CA THR A 43 -7.03 5.38 10.47
C THR A 43 -6.29 6.05 9.33
N HIS A 44 -5.11 5.55 8.96
CA HIS A 44 -4.29 6.07 7.87
C HIS A 44 -3.39 4.98 7.29
N LEU A 45 -3.51 4.76 5.98
CA LEU A 45 -2.81 3.69 5.25
C LEU A 45 -2.09 4.26 4.04
N VAL A 46 -0.77 4.05 3.99
CA VAL A 46 0.08 4.34 2.83
C VAL A 46 0.81 3.06 2.45
N ILE A 47 0.47 2.53 1.28
CA ILE A 47 0.94 1.24 0.79
C ILE A 47 2.07 1.49 -0.21
N LEU A 48 3.22 0.84 -0.03
CA LEU A 48 4.27 0.81 -1.04
C LEU A 48 3.99 -0.27 -2.08
N MET A 49 4.03 0.13 -3.35
CA MET A 49 3.88 -0.73 -4.54
C MET A 49 4.74 -0.16 -5.68
N HIS A 50 5.15 -1.01 -6.63
CA HIS A 50 5.93 -0.67 -7.81
C HIS A 50 5.17 -1.06 -9.09
N ASP A 51 5.28 -0.21 -10.12
CA ASP A 51 4.66 -0.40 -11.43
C ASP A 51 5.69 -0.53 -12.57
N ALA A 52 6.98 -0.65 -12.22
CA ALA A 52 8.06 -0.86 -13.17
C ALA A 52 8.04 -2.28 -13.78
N ALA A 53 8.82 -2.49 -14.84
CA ALA A 53 8.96 -3.80 -15.49
C ALA A 53 9.34 -4.90 -14.48
N GLY A 54 8.65 -6.05 -14.53
CA GLY A 54 8.83 -7.14 -13.58
C GLY A 54 7.91 -7.09 -12.35
N HIS A 55 6.95 -6.15 -12.31
CA HIS A 55 5.92 -6.01 -11.28
C HIS A 55 4.49 -6.21 -11.82
N GLU A 56 4.31 -7.03 -12.85
CA GLU A 56 3.01 -7.31 -13.45
C GLU A 56 2.03 -7.95 -12.45
N ALA A 57 2.55 -8.69 -11.46
CA ALA A 57 1.77 -9.25 -10.37
C ALA A 57 1.07 -8.17 -9.52
N THR A 58 1.70 -7.00 -9.33
CA THR A 58 1.14 -5.87 -8.59
C THR A 58 -0.01 -5.23 -9.34
N VAL A 59 0.14 -5.09 -10.67
CA VAL A 59 -0.95 -4.62 -11.54
C VAL A 59 -2.15 -5.58 -11.48
N GLN A 60 -1.90 -6.89 -11.44
CA GLN A 60 -2.92 -7.92 -11.30
C GLN A 60 -3.58 -7.93 -9.91
N ALA A 61 -2.83 -7.59 -8.84
CA ALA A 61 -3.35 -7.53 -7.47
C ALA A 61 -4.24 -6.31 -7.21
N LEU A 62 -4.03 -5.22 -7.96
CA LEU A 62 -4.63 -3.92 -7.68
C LEU A 62 -6.17 -3.94 -7.59
N PRO A 63 -6.93 -4.63 -8.47
CA PRO A 63 -8.39 -4.71 -8.35
C PRO A 63 -8.85 -5.36 -7.03
N ASP A 64 -8.18 -6.42 -6.59
CA ASP A 64 -8.52 -7.14 -5.35
C ASP A 64 -8.13 -6.33 -4.11
N ILE A 65 -6.99 -5.64 -4.14
CA ILE A 65 -6.57 -4.69 -3.09
C ILE A 65 -7.60 -3.56 -2.97
N ILE A 66 -8.00 -2.95 -4.09
CA ILE A 66 -9.00 -1.88 -4.09
C ILE A 66 -10.33 -2.39 -3.52
N LYS A 67 -10.76 -3.58 -3.93
CA LYS A 67 -12.00 -4.19 -3.41
C LYS A 67 -11.91 -4.44 -1.91
N LEU A 68 -10.85 -5.09 -1.44
CA LEU A 68 -10.62 -5.38 -0.02
C LEU A 68 -10.73 -4.10 0.83
N LEU A 69 -10.05 -3.04 0.42
CA LEU A 69 -10.03 -1.78 1.16
C LEU A 69 -11.39 -1.06 1.12
N LYS A 70 -12.07 -1.03 -0.03
CA LYS A 70 -13.42 -0.47 -0.12
C LYS A 70 -14.43 -1.23 0.74
N ASP A 71 -14.37 -2.56 0.73
CA ASP A 71 -15.26 -3.41 1.55
C ASP A 71 -15.04 -3.18 3.05
N GLN A 72 -13.83 -2.76 3.45
CA GLN A 72 -13.49 -2.37 4.82
C GLN A 72 -13.77 -0.90 5.15
N GLY A 73 -14.34 -0.13 4.21
CA GLY A 73 -14.73 1.27 4.42
C GLY A 73 -13.63 2.30 4.17
N TYR A 74 -12.49 1.92 3.59
CA TYR A 74 -11.43 2.86 3.24
C TYR A 74 -11.84 3.74 2.05
N THR A 75 -11.32 4.98 2.05
CA THR A 75 -11.41 5.92 0.93
C THR A 75 -10.03 6.18 0.34
N PHE A 76 -9.90 6.06 -0.98
CA PHE A 76 -8.66 6.35 -1.69
C PHE A 76 -8.49 7.86 -1.89
N ARG A 77 -7.26 8.35 -1.69
CA ARG A 77 -6.88 9.76 -1.87
C ARG A 77 -5.57 9.89 -2.64
N VAL A 78 -5.38 11.04 -3.26
CA VAL A 78 -4.12 11.42 -3.91
C VAL A 78 -3.14 11.93 -2.85
N VAL A 79 -1.86 11.58 -2.98
CA VAL A 79 -0.79 12.10 -2.11
C VAL A 79 -0.62 13.60 -2.40
N THR A 80 -0.70 14.42 -1.34
CA THR A 80 -0.53 15.88 -1.42
C THR A 80 0.31 16.35 -0.23
N THR A 81 0.64 17.64 -0.19
CA THR A 81 1.36 18.24 0.95
C THR A 81 0.60 18.20 2.27
N ALA A 82 -0.70 17.88 2.24
CA ALA A 82 -1.55 17.73 3.42
C ALA A 82 -1.67 16.28 3.93
N ILE A 83 -0.90 15.34 3.36
CA ILE A 83 -0.95 13.93 3.81
C ILE A 83 -0.44 13.82 5.25
N PRO A 84 -1.12 13.08 6.13
CA PRO A 84 -0.58 12.75 7.45
C PRO A 84 0.73 11.96 7.33
N PRO A 85 1.65 12.07 8.30
CA PRO A 85 2.79 11.19 8.39
C PRO A 85 2.39 9.72 8.45
N SER A 86 3.23 8.86 7.87
CA SER A 86 3.03 7.40 7.86
C SER A 86 3.70 6.69 9.04
N TRP A 87 4.32 7.41 9.99
CA TRP A 87 5.04 6.86 11.15
C TRP A 87 4.29 7.06 12.47
#